data_AF-X1U857-F1
#
_entry.id   AF-X1U857-F1
#
_cell.length_a   1.000
_cell.length_b   1.000
_cell.length_c   1.000
_cell.angle_alpha   90.00
_cell.angle_beta   90.00
_cell.angle_gamma   90.00
#
_symmetry.space_group_name_H-M   'P 1'
#
loop_
_entity.id
_entity.type
_entity.pdbx_description
1 polymer ?
#
loop_
_entity_poly.entity_id
_entity_poly.type
_entity_poly.pdbx_seq_one_letter_code
_entity_poly.pdbx_strand_id
1 'polypeptide(L)'
;MIRVEDMRGFSHLAIAKSEDGKRNWRISDHPVLCRDAKAGEEQYGLEDPRIVWLKEEEKYAITYVCFSQGGPLVSLAMTKDFETFERVG
;
A
#
# COMPACT_ATOMS: atom_id res chain seq x y z
N MET A 1 -2.40 7.40 -1.84
CA MET A 1 -1.37 6.47 -1.29
C MET A 1 -0.11 6.62 -2.11
N ILE A 2 1.06 6.56 -1.48
CA ILE A 2 2.37 6.74 -2.12
C ILE A 2 3.30 5.59 -1.76
N ARG A 3 4.22 5.25 -2.67
CA ARG A 3 5.34 4.34 -2.39
C ARG A 3 6.46 5.15 -1.75
N VAL A 4 6.96 4.67 -0.61
CA VAL A 4 8.11 5.25 0.09
C VAL A 4 9.15 4.15 0.28
N GLU A 5 10.39 4.44 -0.07
CA GLU A 5 11.52 3.54 0.15
C GLU A 5 12.22 3.91 1.46
N ASP A 6 12.51 2.91 2.31
CA ASP A 6 13.28 3.13 3.53
C ASP A 6 14.80 3.09 3.26
N MET A 7 15.62 3.41 4.26
CA MET A 7 17.09 3.42 4.14
C MET A 7 17.73 2.04 3.90
N ARG A 8 16.93 0.96 3.91
CA ARG A 8 17.38 -0.41 3.59
C ARG A 8 17.06 -0.77 2.14
N GLY A 9 16.38 0.10 1.40
CA GLY A 9 15.91 -0.15 0.04
C GLY A 9 14.59 -0.92 -0.02
N PHE A 10 13.82 -1.00 1.07
CA PHE A 10 12.52 -1.66 1.07
C PHE A 10 11.38 -0.66 0.89
N SER A 11 10.59 -0.88 -0.15
CA SER A 11 9.36 -0.13 -0.42
C SER A 11 8.24 -0.49 0.57
N HIS A 12 7.53 0.53 1.06
CA HIS A 12 6.28 0.41 1.81
C HIS A 12 5.28 1.45 1.33
N LEU A 13 4.01 1.30 1.74
CA LEU A 13 2.93 2.21 1.32
C LEU A 13 2.54 3.13 2.48
N ALA A 14 2.48 4.42 2.18
CA ALA A 14 2.09 5.47 3.10
C ALA A 14 0.91 6.27 2.54
N ILE A 15 0.21 7.00 3.43
CA ILE A 15 -0.86 7.90 3.03
C ILE A 15 -0.32 9.32 2.97
N ALA A 16 -0.60 10.00 1.86
CA ALA A 16 -0.40 11.44 1.73
C ALA A 16 -1.76 12.07 1.43
N LYS A 17 -2.15 13.10 2.20
CA LYS A 17 -3.41 13.82 2.04
C LYS A 17 -3.14 15.29 1.74
N SER A 18 -3.92 15.87 0.83
CA SER A 18 -3.85 17.26 0.40
C SER A 18 -5.28 17.72 0.16
N GLU A 19 -5.64 18.91 0.63
CA GLU A 19 -7.00 19.45 0.43
C GLU A 19 -7.25 19.81 -1.05
N ASP A 20 -6.22 20.31 -1.75
CA ASP A 20 -6.30 20.77 -3.14
C ASP A 20 -5.65 19.81 -4.16
N GLY A 21 -5.07 18.70 -3.69
CA GLY A 21 -4.30 17.76 -4.50
C GLY A 21 -3.00 18.34 -5.12
N LYS A 22 -2.51 19.50 -4.65
CA LYS A 22 -1.35 20.19 -5.24
C LYS A 22 -0.30 20.60 -4.21
N ARG A 23 -0.69 21.10 -3.05
CA ARG A 23 0.21 21.69 -2.05
C ARG A 23 -0.11 21.21 -0.64
N ASN A 24 0.82 21.45 0.29
CA ASN A 24 0.62 21.15 1.71
C ASN A 24 0.26 19.68 2.00
N TRP A 25 0.86 18.77 1.24
CA TRP A 25 0.71 17.34 1.45
C TRP A 25 1.16 16.96 2.87
N ARG A 26 0.26 16.33 3.63
CA ARG A 26 0.57 15.72 4.93
C ARG A 26 0.75 14.23 4.71
N ILE A 27 1.93 13.73 5.04
CA ILE A 27 2.29 12.31 4.94
C ILE A 27 2.08 11.67 6.31
N SER A 28 1.61 10.43 6.34
CA SER A 28 1.48 9.66 7.58
C SER A 28 2.83 9.45 8.25
N ASP A 29 2.90 9.60 9.58
CA ASP A 29 4.14 9.42 10.36
C ASP A 29 4.68 7.98 10.30
N HIS A 30 3.79 7.04 10.00
CA HIS A 30 4.09 5.62 9.85
C HIS A 30 3.54 5.07 8.55
N PRO A 31 4.14 3.99 8.02
CA PRO A 31 3.57 3.23 6.92
C PRO A 31 2.17 2.71 7.27
N VAL A 32 1.30 2.61 6.27
CA VAL A 32 -0.03 2.00 6.45
C VAL A 32 -0.09 0.56 5.94
N LEU A 33 0.79 0.20 5.00
CA LEU A 33 1.06 -1.19 4.60
C LEU A 33 2.57 -1.39 4.47
N CYS A 34 3.08 -2.40 5.19
CA CYS A 34 4.47 -2.82 5.18
C CYS A 34 4.57 -4.27 4.71
N ARG A 35 5.73 -4.64 4.16
CA ARG A 35 6.10 -6.04 3.98
C ARG A 35 5.94 -6.85 5.27
N ASP A 36 5.42 -8.05 5.15
CA ASP A 36 5.58 -9.11 6.11
C ASP A 36 6.81 -9.95 5.73
N ALA A 37 7.86 -9.85 6.55
CA ALA A 37 9.10 -10.59 6.35
C ALA A 37 8.93 -12.12 6.43
N LYS A 38 7.83 -12.60 7.01
CA LYS A 38 7.51 -14.03 7.14
C LYS A 38 6.62 -14.53 6.00
N ALA A 39 5.89 -13.64 5.32
CA ALA A 39 5.10 -13.98 4.14
C ALA A 39 6.05 -14.21 2.95
N GLY A 40 5.83 -15.28 2.19
CA GLY A 40 6.71 -15.66 1.08
C GLY A 40 6.72 -14.64 -0.07
N GLU A 41 5.58 -14.00 -0.35
CA GLU A 41 5.34 -13.26 -1.59
C GLU A 41 5.75 -11.77 -1.52
N GLU A 42 5.95 -11.21 -0.33
CA GLU A 42 6.20 -9.77 -0.12
C GLU A 42 7.48 -9.43 0.66
N GLN A 43 8.40 -10.38 0.75
CA GLN A 43 9.62 -10.28 1.58
C GLN A 43 10.47 -9.04 1.34
N TYR A 44 10.42 -8.46 0.14
CA TYR A 44 11.27 -7.37 -0.32
C TYR A 44 10.55 -6.03 -0.49
N GLY A 45 9.26 -5.94 -0.20
CA GLY A 45 8.56 -4.66 -0.21
C GLY A 45 7.25 -4.67 -0.99
N LEU A 46 6.53 -3.55 -0.85
CA LEU A 46 5.24 -3.29 -1.45
C LEU A 46 5.32 -2.08 -2.38
N GLU A 47 4.88 -2.21 -3.62
CA GLU A 47 5.12 -1.19 -4.63
C GLU A 47 3.87 -0.79 -5.42
N ASP A 48 3.92 0.44 -5.92
CA ASP A 48 3.04 1.01 -6.94
C ASP A 48 1.54 0.71 -6.75
N PRO A 49 0.92 1.22 -5.68
CA PRO A 49 -0.49 0.94 -5.39
C PRO A 49 -1.42 1.61 -6.41
N ARG A 50 -2.45 0.90 -6.85
CA ARG A 50 -3.59 1.42 -7.62
C ARG A 50 -4.85 1.24 -6.79
N ILE A 51 -5.69 2.28 -6.73
CA ILE A 51 -6.83 2.34 -5.82
C ILE A 51 -8.11 2.50 -6.64
N VAL A 52 -9.11 1.67 -6.34
CA VAL A 52 -10.44 1.72 -6.96
C VAL A 52 -11.49 1.69 -5.85
N TRP A 53 -12.50 2.55 -5.94
CA TRP A 53 -13.68 2.45 -5.07
C TRP A 53 -14.64 1.39 -5.63
N LEU A 54 -14.94 0.36 -4.84
CA LEU A 54 -15.94 -0.66 -5.16
C LEU A 54 -17.25 -0.28 -4.48
N LYS A 55 -18.25 0.11 -5.28
CA LYS A 55 -19.51 0.66 -4.78
C LYS A 55 -20.33 -0.38 -4.02
N GLU A 56 -20.36 -1.61 -4.52
CA GLU A 56 -21.13 -2.72 -3.97
C GLU A 56 -20.59 -3.16 -2.60
N GLU A 57 -19.27 -3.07 -2.41
CA GLU A 57 -18.58 -3.44 -1.17
C GLU A 57 -18.45 -2.27 -0.17
N GLU A 58 -18.74 -1.05 -0.63
CA GLU A 58 -18.45 0.20 0.09
C GLU A 58 -17.03 0.23 0.66
N LYS A 59 -16.06 -0.20 -0.16
CA LYS A 59 -14.63 -0.32 0.18
C LYS A 59 -13.75 0.17 -0.98
N TYR A 60 -12.56 0.63 -0.65
CA TYR A 60 -11.47 0.79 -1.59
C TYR A 60 -10.73 -0.53 -1.76
N ALA A 61 -10.57 -0.95 -3.01
CA ALA A 61 -9.66 -2.00 -3.44
C ALA A 61 -8.32 -1.39 -3.82
N ILE A 62 -7.24 -1.94 -3.26
CA ILE A 62 -5.87 -1.46 -3.46
C ILE A 62 -5.07 -2.62 -4.02
N THR A 63 -4.75 -2.56 -5.31
CA THR A 63 -3.82 -3.50 -5.93
C THR A 63 -2.41 -2.95 -5.83
N TYR A 64 -1.44 -3.77 -5.45
CA TYR A 64 -0.04 -3.39 -5.30
C TYR A 64 0.87 -4.55 -5.66
N VAL A 65 2.13 -4.26 -5.95
CA VAL A 65 3.13 -5.29 -6.24
C VAL A 65 3.74 -5.75 -4.92
N CYS A 66 3.68 -7.06 -4.68
CA CYS A 66 4.47 -7.75 -3.66
C CYS A 66 5.72 -8.30 -4.30
N PHE A 67 6.88 -7.91 -3.79
CA PHE A 67 8.16 -8.38 -4.32
C PHE A 67 8.80 -9.41 -3.39
N SER A 68 9.23 -10.53 -3.97
CA SER A 68 9.91 -11.62 -3.27
C SER A 68 10.97 -12.27 -4.13
N GLN A 69 11.62 -13.31 -3.60
CA GLN A 69 12.58 -14.12 -4.33
C GLN A 69 11.98 -14.76 -5.60
N GLY A 70 10.68 -15.05 -5.60
CA GLY A 70 9.96 -15.60 -6.77
C GLY A 70 9.68 -14.57 -7.87
N GLY A 71 9.98 -13.29 -7.63
CA GLY A 71 9.65 -12.18 -8.52
C GLY A 71 8.45 -11.37 -8.03
N PRO A 72 7.99 -10.40 -8.84
CA PRO A 72 6.85 -9.55 -8.51
C PRO A 72 5.52 -10.27 -8.73
N LEU A 73 4.62 -10.16 -7.76
CA LEU A 73 3.22 -10.61 -7.84
C LEU A 73 2.29 -9.43 -7.55
N VAL A 74 1.04 -9.53 -8.01
CA VAL A 74 0.00 -8.55 -7.67
C VAL A 74 -0.77 -9.07 -6.46
N SER A 75 -0.84 -8.26 -5.43
CA SER A 75 -1.68 -8.48 -4.25
C SER A 75 -2.79 -7.44 -4.15
N LEU A 76 -3.79 -7.75 -3.33
CA LEU A 76 -4.97 -6.94 -3.06
C LEU A 76 -5.15 -6.72 -1.55
N ALA A 77 -5.34 -5.46 -1.18
CA ALA A 77 -5.84 -5.07 0.13
C ALA A 77 -7.13 -4.26 -0.01
N MET A 78 -8.02 -4.41 0.97
CA MET A 78 -9.30 -3.72 1.05
C MET A 78 -9.33 -2.81 2.27
N THR A 79 -9.90 -1.61 2.15
CA THR A 79 -10.04 -0.66 3.26
C THR A 79 -11.28 0.22 3.10
N LYS A 80 -11.84 0.73 4.21
CA LYS A 80 -12.89 1.76 4.18
C LYS A 80 -12.37 3.16 4.51
N ASP A 81 -11.23 3.24 5.18
CA ASP A 81 -10.77 4.45 5.89
C ASP A 81 -9.31 4.82 5.62
N PHE A 82 -8.54 3.96 4.95
CA PHE A 82 -7.09 4.05 4.79
C PHE A 82 -6.30 4.02 6.12
N GLU A 83 -6.89 3.46 7.17
CA GLU A 83 -6.28 3.22 8.47
C GLU A 83 -6.22 1.72 8.77
N THR A 84 -7.30 1.00 8.46
CA THR A 84 -7.41 -0.45 8.62
C THR A 84 -7.45 -1.15 7.27
N PHE A 85 -6.69 -2.23 7.12
CA PHE A 85 -6.53 -2.94 5.86
C PHE A 85 -6.76 -4.44 6.04
N GLU A 86 -7.63 -4.99 5.19
CA GLU A 86 -7.86 -6.42 5.03
C GLU A 86 -7.06 -6.91 3.82
N ARG A 87 -6.08 -7.79 4.05
CA ARG A 87 -5.28 -8.41 2.97
C ARG A 87 -6.02 -9.61 2.41
N VAL A 88 -6.22 -9.65 1.10
CA VAL A 88 -7.03 -10.66 0.40
C VAL A 88 -6.16 -11.69 -0.35
N GLY A 89 -4.85 -11.42 -0.45
CA GLY A 89 -3.87 -12.21 -1.22
C GLY A 89 -3.04 -11.28 -2.07
#